data_AF-A0A8B7IV54-F1
#
_entry.id   AF-A0A8B7IV54-F1
#
_cell.length_a   1.000
_cell.length_b   1.000
_cell.length_c   1.000
_cell.angle_alpha   90.00
_cell.angle_beta   90.00
_cell.angle_gamma   90.00
#
_symmetry.space_group_name_H-M   'P 1'
#
loop_
_entity.id
_entity.type
_entity.pdbx_description
1 polymer ?
#
loop_
_entity_poly.entity_id
_entity_poly.type
_entity_poly.pdbx_seq_one_letter_code
_entity_poly.pdbx_strand_id
1 'polypeptide(L)'
;MKENNRDLEARLRVLLSKAMSMLKHSENMNDCWCLSAVLQRYDMLRPPEWEKFRSSESPCLKYSTGRKMIKKLFDACEMDLQHRMNKVFELLEIPALNDTTIDSKQGLTQQMRDILKYAYSQNNLKFYSDVVSDCDQRNYIQTCFMMECCKVYCLLRLQDSPIKAEWCLEEHSEKYLEHGDKKGLEHCRKKVALPWPLLKSGEQVIRKGVIYDKK
;
A
#
# COMPACT_ATOMS: atom_id res chain seq x y z
N MET A 1 27.17 -11.78 -27.20
CA MET A 1 26.49 -11.02 -26.11
C MET A 1 25.40 -10.09 -26.64
N LYS A 2 25.68 -9.14 -27.55
CA LYS A 2 24.67 -8.18 -28.07
C LYS A 2 23.45 -8.80 -28.78
N GLU A 3 23.56 -9.99 -29.36
CA GLU A 3 22.44 -10.68 -30.04
C GLU A 3 21.43 -11.25 -29.03
N ASN A 4 21.93 -11.88 -27.96
CA ASN A 4 21.10 -12.52 -26.93
C ASN A 4 20.31 -11.49 -26.11
N ASN A 5 20.91 -10.32 -25.83
CA ASN A 5 20.21 -9.24 -25.12
C ASN A 5 19.08 -8.66 -25.97
N ARG A 6 19.27 -8.53 -27.30
CA ARG A 6 18.20 -8.08 -28.21
C ARG A 6 17.04 -9.08 -28.30
N ASP A 7 17.32 -10.38 -28.30
CA ASP A 7 16.27 -11.41 -28.28
C ASP A 7 15.51 -11.43 -26.93
N LEU A 8 16.23 -11.26 -25.81
CA LEU A 8 15.61 -11.13 -24.48
C LEU A 8 14.71 -9.89 -24.38
N GLU A 9 15.19 -8.73 -24.83
CA GLU A 9 14.38 -7.50 -24.87
C GLU A 9 13.12 -7.67 -25.72
N ALA A 10 13.24 -8.33 -26.89
CA ALA A 10 12.11 -8.56 -27.78
C ALA A 10 11.06 -9.49 -27.13
N ARG A 11 11.49 -10.61 -26.53
CA ARG A 11 10.59 -11.54 -25.83
C ARG A 11 9.91 -10.87 -24.65
N LEU A 12 10.64 -10.04 -23.91
CA LEU A 12 10.10 -9.33 -22.78
C LEU A 12 9.10 -8.25 -23.20
N ARG A 13 9.37 -7.48 -24.27
CA ARG A 13 8.39 -6.56 -24.85
C ARG A 13 7.14 -7.29 -25.32
N VAL A 14 7.27 -8.49 -25.88
CA VAL A 14 6.13 -9.34 -26.27
C VAL A 14 5.35 -9.79 -25.04
N LEU A 15 6.01 -10.22 -23.96
CA LEU A 15 5.36 -10.63 -22.72
C LEU A 15 4.66 -9.46 -22.02
N LEU A 16 5.31 -8.29 -21.96
CA LEU A 16 4.72 -7.04 -21.45
C LEU A 16 3.53 -6.62 -22.30
N SER A 17 3.67 -6.61 -23.63
CA SER A 17 2.58 -6.28 -24.55
C SER A 17 1.42 -7.26 -24.42
N LYS A 18 1.69 -8.57 -24.24
CA LYS A 18 0.66 -9.58 -24.02
C LYS A 18 -0.04 -9.39 -22.68
N ALA A 19 0.70 -9.18 -21.59
CA ALA A 19 0.15 -8.85 -20.28
C ALA A 19 -0.68 -7.56 -20.36
N MET A 20 -0.21 -6.54 -21.06
CA MET A 20 -0.94 -5.29 -21.30
C MET A 20 -2.18 -5.46 -22.18
N SER A 21 -2.14 -6.34 -23.18
CA SER A 21 -3.32 -6.65 -24.00
C SER A 21 -4.41 -7.33 -23.16
N MET A 22 -4.01 -8.12 -22.16
CA MET A 22 -4.92 -8.68 -21.17
C MET A 22 -5.43 -7.61 -20.19
N LEU A 23 -4.63 -6.57 -19.91
CA LEU A 23 -5.01 -5.41 -19.08
C LEU A 23 -5.89 -4.38 -19.80
N LYS A 24 -5.80 -4.26 -21.13
CA LYS A 24 -6.57 -3.30 -21.96
C LYS A 24 -8.10 -3.50 -21.92
N HIS A 25 -8.58 -4.49 -21.17
CA HIS A 25 -9.99 -4.67 -20.85
C HIS A 25 -10.39 -4.06 -19.49
N SER A 26 -9.55 -3.25 -18.84
CA SER A 26 -9.80 -2.73 -17.49
C SER A 26 -9.57 -1.21 -17.32
N GLU A 27 -10.06 -0.40 -18.26
CA GLU A 27 -10.50 0.97 -17.90
C GLU A 27 -11.96 0.92 -17.44
N ASN A 28 -12.31 -0.09 -16.62
CA ASN A 28 -13.64 -0.16 -16.07
C ASN A 28 -13.61 0.68 -14.78
N MET A 29 -14.43 1.72 -14.71
CA MET A 29 -14.58 2.50 -13.47
C MET A 29 -15.10 1.64 -12.29
N ASN A 30 -15.58 0.42 -12.56
CA ASN A 30 -15.88 -0.63 -11.58
C ASN A 30 -14.67 -1.46 -11.13
N ASP A 31 -13.45 -1.18 -11.60
CA ASP A 31 -12.28 -1.97 -11.22
C ASP A 31 -11.91 -1.74 -9.76
N CYS A 32 -11.81 -2.84 -9.02
CA CYS A 32 -11.56 -2.84 -7.57
C CYS A 32 -10.20 -2.25 -7.14
N TRP A 33 -9.37 -1.81 -8.10
CA TRP A 33 -8.05 -1.18 -7.90
C TRP A 33 -8.01 0.31 -8.29
N CYS A 34 -9.13 0.88 -8.75
CA CYS A 34 -9.21 2.33 -8.95
C CYS A 34 -9.07 3.07 -7.61
N LEU A 35 -8.53 4.29 -7.63
CA LEU A 35 -8.19 5.01 -6.41
C LEU A 35 -9.38 5.16 -5.45
N SER A 36 -10.58 5.46 -5.97
CA SER A 36 -11.79 5.61 -5.14
C SER A 36 -12.16 4.31 -4.42
N ALA A 37 -12.13 3.17 -5.12
CA ALA A 37 -12.41 1.86 -4.52
C ALA A 37 -11.35 1.47 -3.48
N VAL A 38 -10.07 1.74 -3.75
CA VAL A 38 -8.97 1.48 -2.82
C VAL A 38 -9.10 2.35 -1.57
N LEU A 39 -9.44 3.63 -1.70
CA LEU A 39 -9.69 4.53 -0.57
C LEU A 39 -10.91 4.10 0.25
N GLN A 40 -11.98 3.65 -0.39
CA GLN A 40 -13.15 3.11 0.32
C GLN A 40 -12.78 1.88 1.16
N ARG A 41 -11.96 0.97 0.61
CA ARG A 41 -11.45 -0.18 1.36
C ARG A 41 -10.55 0.24 2.52
N TYR A 42 -9.69 1.24 2.31
CA TYR A 42 -8.89 1.83 3.39
C TYR A 42 -9.78 2.40 4.50
N ASP A 43 -10.85 3.10 4.15
CA ASP A 43 -11.80 3.68 5.11
C ASP A 43 -12.51 2.59 5.94
N MET A 44 -12.83 1.43 5.34
CA MET A 44 -13.38 0.27 6.07
C MET A 44 -12.35 -0.37 7.02
N LEU A 45 -11.06 -0.33 6.68
CA LEU A 45 -10.01 -0.83 7.56
C LEU A 45 -9.85 0.03 8.82
N ARG A 46 -10.08 1.35 8.72
CA ARG A 46 -9.72 2.33 9.76
C ARG A 46 -10.49 2.17 11.09
N PRO A 47 -11.81 2.45 11.21
CA PRO A 47 -12.55 2.08 12.42
C PRO A 47 -13.16 0.66 12.46
N PRO A 48 -13.92 0.21 11.44
CA PRO A 48 -14.69 -1.03 11.54
C PRO A 48 -13.84 -2.29 11.72
N GLU A 49 -12.89 -2.53 10.82
CA GLU A 49 -12.10 -3.77 10.85
C GLU A 49 -10.97 -3.70 11.89
N TRP A 50 -10.46 -2.50 12.17
CA TRP A 50 -9.51 -2.29 13.26
C TRP A 50 -10.06 -2.73 14.62
N GLU A 51 -11.32 -2.41 14.95
CA GLU A 51 -11.85 -2.79 16.26
C GLU A 51 -12.01 -4.31 16.38
N LYS A 52 -12.39 -4.99 15.29
CA LYS A 52 -12.41 -6.47 15.24
C LYS A 52 -11.00 -7.04 15.42
N PHE A 53 -10.02 -6.49 14.72
CA PHE A 53 -8.61 -6.86 14.86
C PHE A 53 -8.13 -6.69 16.31
N ARG A 54 -8.40 -5.52 16.90
CA ARG A 54 -7.96 -5.15 18.25
C ARG A 54 -8.57 -6.01 19.35
N SER A 55 -9.85 -6.34 19.21
CA SER A 55 -10.62 -7.15 20.19
C SER A 55 -10.45 -8.66 20.00
N SER A 56 -9.86 -9.11 18.89
CA SER A 56 -9.59 -10.54 18.65
C SER A 56 -8.51 -11.14 19.57
N GLU A 57 -7.78 -10.30 20.31
CA GLU A 57 -6.78 -10.68 21.30
C GLU A 57 -7.26 -10.33 22.71
N SER A 58 -6.95 -11.18 23.69
CA SER A 58 -7.29 -10.95 25.09
C SER A 58 -6.01 -10.93 25.95
N PRO A 59 -5.67 -9.82 26.61
CA PRO A 59 -6.38 -8.53 26.61
C PRO A 59 -6.32 -7.82 25.25
N CYS A 60 -7.29 -6.93 24.98
CA CYS A 60 -7.37 -6.21 23.70
C CYS A 60 -6.07 -5.47 23.38
N LEU A 61 -5.72 -5.47 22.09
CA LEU A 61 -4.49 -4.83 21.61
C LEU A 61 -4.51 -3.32 21.90
N LYS A 62 -3.40 -2.81 22.44
CA LYS A 62 -3.24 -1.36 22.64
C LYS A 62 -3.05 -0.65 21.31
N TYR A 63 -3.63 0.55 21.16
CA TYR A 63 -3.45 1.38 19.95
C TYR A 63 -1.98 1.60 19.58
N SER A 64 -1.10 1.81 20.56
CA SER A 64 0.34 1.97 20.31
C SER A 64 0.99 0.71 19.73
N THR A 65 0.51 -0.48 20.12
CA THR A 65 1.06 -1.75 19.66
C THR A 65 0.61 -2.03 18.24
N GLY A 66 -0.69 -1.94 17.96
CA GLY A 66 -1.13 -2.18 16.58
C GLY A 66 -0.73 -1.05 15.61
N ARG A 67 -0.52 0.20 16.07
CA ARG A 67 0.18 1.24 15.27
C ARG A 67 1.55 0.74 14.79
N LYS A 68 2.37 0.20 15.71
CA LYS A 68 3.70 -0.34 15.36
C LYS A 68 3.59 -1.49 14.37
N MET A 69 2.56 -2.34 14.51
CA MET A 69 2.33 -3.45 13.59
C MET A 69 1.94 -2.96 12.19
N ILE A 70 0.98 -2.05 12.06
CA ILE A 70 0.56 -1.49 10.76
C ILE A 70 1.73 -0.72 10.13
N LYS A 71 2.48 0.05 10.91
CA LYS A 71 3.68 0.75 10.42
C LYS A 71 4.72 -0.22 9.84
N LYS A 72 5.10 -1.24 10.60
CA LYS A 72 6.03 -2.27 10.11
C LYS A 72 5.54 -2.95 8.85
N LEU A 73 4.24 -3.24 8.77
CA LEU A 73 3.63 -3.83 7.57
C LEU A 73 3.78 -2.89 6.37
N PHE A 74 3.44 -1.61 6.53
CA PHE A 74 3.53 -0.62 5.47
C PHE A 74 4.99 -0.42 5.01
N ASP A 75 5.93 -0.32 5.95
CA ASP A 75 7.35 -0.24 5.66
C ASP A 75 7.82 -1.47 4.83
N ALA A 76 7.38 -2.67 5.21
CA ALA A 76 7.68 -3.90 4.47
C ALA A 76 7.03 -3.94 3.08
N CYS A 77 5.81 -3.42 2.91
CA CYS A 77 5.18 -3.26 1.60
C CYS A 77 6.00 -2.33 0.70
N GLU A 78 6.48 -1.20 1.21
CA GLU A 78 7.29 -0.27 0.42
C GLU A 78 8.60 -0.91 -0.03
N MET A 79 9.27 -1.63 0.88
CA MET A 79 10.49 -2.37 0.56
C MET A 79 10.27 -3.47 -0.49
N ASP A 80 9.21 -4.28 -0.34
CA ASP A 80 8.87 -5.34 -1.30
C ASP A 80 8.54 -4.77 -2.68
N LEU A 81 7.72 -3.71 -2.75
CA LEU A 81 7.40 -3.03 -4.00
C LEU A 81 8.65 -2.47 -4.68
N GLN A 82 9.53 -1.79 -3.93
CA GLN A 82 10.76 -1.25 -4.46
C GLN A 82 11.68 -2.37 -4.97
N HIS A 83 11.84 -3.46 -4.20
CA HIS A 83 12.64 -4.60 -4.60
C HIS A 83 12.10 -5.24 -5.89
N ARG A 84 10.79 -5.44 -6.00
CA ARG A 84 10.15 -6.00 -7.20
C ARG A 84 10.30 -5.09 -8.40
N MET A 85 10.10 -3.78 -8.24
CA MET A 85 10.33 -2.81 -9.31
C MET A 85 11.79 -2.87 -9.79
N ASN A 86 12.75 -2.83 -8.86
CA ASN A 86 14.18 -2.92 -9.20
C ASN A 86 14.54 -4.23 -9.91
N LYS A 87 14.04 -5.37 -9.42
CA LYS A 87 14.26 -6.67 -10.05
C LYS A 87 13.69 -6.73 -11.46
N VAL A 88 12.53 -6.12 -11.70
CA VAL A 88 12.01 -5.98 -13.06
C VAL A 88 12.97 -5.13 -13.88
N PHE A 89 13.39 -3.94 -13.42
CA PHE A 89 14.37 -3.10 -14.16
C PHE A 89 15.67 -3.84 -14.50
N GLU A 90 16.22 -4.60 -13.56
CA GLU A 90 17.41 -5.44 -13.76
C GLU A 90 17.20 -6.52 -14.82
N LEU A 91 16.07 -7.26 -14.75
CA LEU A 91 15.71 -8.28 -15.73
C LEU A 91 15.45 -7.70 -17.12
N LEU A 92 15.04 -6.43 -17.20
CA LEU A 92 14.86 -5.74 -18.47
C LEU A 92 16.19 -5.26 -19.06
N GLU A 93 17.33 -5.49 -18.37
CA GLU A 93 18.65 -4.97 -18.67
C GLU A 93 18.66 -3.48 -18.99
N ILE A 94 17.69 -2.74 -18.45
CA ILE A 94 17.70 -1.29 -18.53
C ILE A 94 18.86 -0.90 -17.63
N PRO A 95 19.95 -0.30 -18.17
CA PRO A 95 21.02 0.20 -17.34
C PRO A 95 20.42 1.04 -16.21
N ALA A 96 21.16 1.26 -15.12
CA ALA A 96 20.91 2.46 -14.33
C ALA A 96 20.97 3.67 -15.29
N LEU A 97 19.81 4.03 -15.85
CA LEU A 97 19.73 4.68 -17.16
C LEU A 97 19.93 6.15 -16.89
N ASN A 98 21.11 6.65 -17.24
CA ASN A 98 21.45 8.06 -17.22
C ASN A 98 20.32 8.90 -17.85
N ASP A 99 20.09 10.09 -17.28
CA ASP A 99 18.93 11.00 -17.36
C ASP A 99 18.38 11.41 -18.76
N THR A 100 18.79 10.80 -19.86
CA THR A 100 18.53 11.29 -21.21
C THR A 100 17.19 10.88 -21.86
N THR A 101 16.35 10.04 -21.25
CA THR A 101 15.04 9.64 -21.86
C THR A 101 13.89 9.53 -20.85
N ILE A 102 13.54 10.67 -20.25
CA ILE A 102 12.50 10.82 -19.21
C ILE A 102 11.14 10.21 -19.64
N ASP A 103 10.70 10.41 -20.89
CA ASP A 103 9.38 9.94 -21.36
C ASP A 103 9.27 8.41 -21.43
N SER A 104 10.33 7.75 -21.92
CA SER A 104 10.38 6.28 -21.99
C SER A 104 10.40 5.64 -20.60
N LYS A 105 11.07 6.30 -19.64
CA LYS A 105 11.16 5.88 -18.23
C LYS A 105 9.82 5.98 -17.53
N GLN A 106 9.09 7.07 -17.74
CA GLN A 106 7.78 7.29 -17.14
C GLN A 106 6.74 6.31 -17.70
N GLY A 107 6.73 6.07 -19.01
CA GLY A 107 5.84 5.10 -19.65
C GLY A 107 6.06 3.66 -19.17
N LEU A 108 7.32 3.23 -19.06
CA LEU A 108 7.65 1.89 -18.56
C LEU A 108 7.31 1.73 -17.07
N THR A 109 7.60 2.75 -16.25
CA THR A 109 7.25 2.73 -14.82
C THR A 109 5.74 2.60 -14.64
N GLN A 110 4.95 3.26 -15.48
CA GLN A 110 3.49 3.13 -15.46
C GLN A 110 3.04 1.71 -15.82
N GLN A 111 3.59 1.12 -16.89
CA GLN A 111 3.28 -0.25 -17.30
C GLN A 111 3.60 -1.27 -16.19
N MET A 112 4.74 -1.10 -15.52
CA MET A 112 5.10 -1.94 -14.37
C MET A 112 4.10 -1.80 -13.22
N ARG A 113 3.65 -0.57 -12.92
CA ARG A 113 2.63 -0.34 -11.91
C ARG A 113 1.33 -1.06 -12.24
N ASP A 114 0.88 -1.02 -13.49
CA ASP A 114 -0.37 -1.65 -13.90
C ASP A 114 -0.30 -3.19 -13.83
N ILE A 115 0.85 -3.77 -14.21
CA ILE A 115 1.10 -5.22 -14.02
C ILE A 115 1.07 -5.59 -12.54
N LEU A 116 1.71 -4.80 -11.68
CA LEU A 116 1.70 -5.03 -10.24
C LEU A 116 0.29 -4.87 -9.67
N LYS A 117 -0.47 -3.83 -10.05
CA LYS A 117 -1.88 -3.63 -9.63
C LYS A 117 -2.70 -4.88 -9.91
N TYR A 118 -2.55 -5.45 -11.11
CA TYR A 118 -3.22 -6.69 -11.49
C TYR A 118 -2.73 -7.91 -10.70
N ALA A 119 -1.43 -8.05 -10.48
CA ALA A 119 -0.89 -9.15 -9.67
C ALA A 119 -1.42 -9.11 -8.22
N TYR A 120 -1.49 -7.92 -7.60
CA TYR A 120 -2.02 -7.74 -6.25
C TYR A 120 -3.54 -7.90 -6.19
N SER A 121 -4.28 -7.58 -7.25
CA SER A 121 -5.74 -7.73 -7.31
C SER A 121 -6.19 -9.18 -7.44
N GLN A 122 -5.44 -10.00 -8.19
CA GLN A 122 -5.67 -11.44 -8.37
C GLN A 122 -5.37 -12.26 -7.11
N ASN A 123 -5.14 -11.62 -5.95
CA ASN A 123 -4.91 -12.30 -4.67
C ASN A 123 -3.83 -13.38 -4.74
N ASN A 124 -2.71 -13.14 -5.45
CA ASN A 124 -1.59 -14.07 -5.38
C ASN A 124 -1.00 -14.03 -3.96
N LEU A 125 -1.49 -14.94 -3.10
CA LEU A 125 -1.20 -15.07 -1.68
C LEU A 125 0.31 -15.12 -1.38
N LYS A 126 1.13 -15.58 -2.35
CA LYS A 126 2.59 -15.57 -2.26
C LYS A 126 3.22 -14.18 -2.11
N PHE A 127 2.58 -13.11 -2.58
CA PHE A 127 3.12 -11.75 -2.41
C PHE A 127 2.98 -11.26 -0.97
N TYR A 128 2.02 -11.80 -0.24
CA TYR A 128 1.65 -11.35 1.11
C TYR A 128 2.23 -12.26 2.18
N SER A 129 2.40 -13.56 1.89
CA SER A 129 2.99 -14.52 2.83
C SER A 129 4.40 -14.14 3.23
N ASP A 130 5.21 -13.63 2.30
CA ASP A 130 6.62 -13.29 2.57
C ASP A 130 6.71 -12.06 3.49
N VAL A 131 5.80 -11.09 3.33
CA VAL A 131 5.69 -9.87 4.15
C VAL A 131 5.11 -10.16 5.54
N VAL A 132 4.21 -11.14 5.65
CA VAL A 132 3.50 -11.50 6.88
C VAL A 132 4.20 -12.65 7.65
N SER A 133 5.22 -13.27 7.07
CA SER A 133 5.90 -14.48 7.58
C SER A 133 6.51 -14.35 8.99
N ASP A 134 6.73 -13.14 9.50
CA ASP A 134 7.28 -12.89 10.84
C ASP A 134 6.20 -12.93 11.96
N CYS A 135 5.01 -13.51 11.67
CA CYS A 135 3.80 -13.41 12.50
C CYS A 135 3.22 -14.76 12.97
N ASP A 136 4.08 -15.75 13.29
CA ASP A 136 3.73 -17.14 13.65
C ASP A 136 2.75 -17.35 14.84
N GLN A 137 2.25 -16.30 15.48
CA GLN A 137 1.28 -16.38 16.60
C GLN A 137 -0.01 -15.58 16.41
N ARG A 138 -0.34 -15.16 15.18
CA ARG A 138 -1.59 -14.42 14.93
C ARG A 138 -2.78 -15.33 14.70
N ASN A 139 -3.93 -14.97 15.27
CA ASN A 139 -5.20 -15.64 14.97
C ASN A 139 -5.65 -15.33 13.53
N TYR A 140 -6.59 -16.10 13.01
CA TYR A 140 -7.12 -15.95 11.64
C TYR A 140 -7.61 -14.52 11.34
N ILE A 141 -8.29 -13.87 12.29
CA ILE A 141 -8.81 -12.50 12.14
C ILE A 141 -7.66 -11.51 11.95
N GLN A 142 -6.60 -11.66 12.73
CA GLN A 142 -5.42 -10.81 12.65
C GLN A 142 -4.68 -10.99 11.32
N THR A 143 -4.53 -12.23 10.85
CA THR A 143 -3.90 -12.50 9.55
C THR A 143 -4.72 -11.91 8.40
N CYS A 144 -6.04 -12.10 8.40
CA CYS A 144 -6.92 -11.51 7.38
C CYS A 144 -6.86 -9.99 7.35
N PHE A 145 -6.89 -9.35 8.52
CA PHE A 145 -6.77 -7.89 8.63
C PHE A 145 -5.43 -7.38 8.08
N MET A 146 -4.32 -8.02 8.45
CA MET A 146 -2.98 -7.62 8.00
C MET A 146 -2.80 -7.83 6.49
N MET A 147 -3.31 -8.94 5.94
CA MET A 147 -3.30 -9.18 4.51
C MET A 147 -4.06 -8.08 3.75
N GLU A 148 -5.23 -7.67 4.23
CA GLU A 148 -5.96 -6.60 3.56
C GLU A 148 -5.32 -5.23 3.73
N CYS A 149 -4.73 -4.93 4.88
CA CYS A 149 -3.91 -3.73 5.04
C CYS A 149 -2.77 -3.69 4.02
N CYS A 150 -2.08 -4.82 3.83
CA CYS A 150 -1.01 -4.95 2.85
C CYS A 150 -1.51 -4.70 1.43
N LYS A 151 -2.61 -5.37 1.04
CA LYS A 151 -3.20 -5.25 -0.29
C LYS A 151 -3.64 -3.83 -0.61
N VAL A 152 -4.43 -3.23 0.29
CA VAL A 152 -4.91 -1.86 0.13
C VAL A 152 -3.73 -0.89 0.04
N TYR A 153 -2.73 -1.03 0.90
CA TYR A 153 -1.59 -0.14 0.89
C TYR A 153 -0.70 -0.29 -0.35
N CYS A 154 -0.45 -1.52 -0.82
CA CYS A 154 0.27 -1.74 -2.07
C CYS A 154 -0.47 -1.09 -3.25
N LEU A 155 -1.79 -1.24 -3.31
CA LEU A 155 -2.60 -0.61 -4.35
C LEU A 155 -2.57 0.93 -4.27
N LEU A 156 -2.50 1.52 -3.06
CA LEU A 156 -2.30 2.96 -2.88
C LEU A 156 -0.93 3.43 -3.39
N ARG A 157 0.14 2.66 -3.15
CA ARG A 157 1.49 2.96 -3.66
C ARG A 157 1.59 2.86 -5.18
N LEU A 158 0.79 1.99 -5.78
CA LEU A 158 0.82 1.73 -7.23
C LEU A 158 -0.05 2.67 -8.05
N GLN A 159 -0.78 3.61 -7.45
CA GLN A 159 -1.55 4.61 -8.19
C GLN A 159 -0.64 5.49 -9.05
N ASP A 160 -1.22 6.11 -10.08
CA ASP A 160 -0.48 6.94 -11.05
C ASP A 160 0.21 8.11 -10.37
N SER A 161 -0.46 8.68 -9.36
CA SER A 161 0.19 9.47 -8.31
C SER A 161 0.32 8.62 -7.04
N PRO A 162 1.53 8.11 -6.70
CA PRO A 162 1.73 7.21 -5.57
C PRO A 162 1.35 7.83 -4.24
N ILE A 163 0.42 7.20 -3.51
CA ILE A 163 -0.01 7.68 -2.20
C ILE A 163 0.93 7.14 -1.12
N LYS A 164 1.48 8.00 -0.26
CA LYS A 164 2.39 7.62 0.84
C LYS A 164 1.68 7.70 2.19
N ALA A 165 2.11 6.86 3.12
CA ALA A 165 1.69 6.91 4.52
C ALA A 165 2.68 7.76 5.32
N GLU A 166 2.20 8.85 5.91
CA GLU A 166 3.00 9.68 6.80
C GLU A 166 2.54 9.50 8.25
N TRP A 167 3.45 8.98 9.07
CA TRP A 167 3.19 8.70 10.48
C TRP A 167 3.56 9.93 11.31
N CYS A 168 2.59 10.71 11.77
CA CYS A 168 2.90 11.88 12.59
C CYS A 168 3.49 11.43 13.93
N LEU A 169 4.72 11.86 14.22
CA LEU A 169 5.40 11.63 15.49
C LEU A 169 5.18 12.78 16.48
N GLU A 170 4.81 13.96 15.97
CA GLU A 170 4.60 15.19 16.74
C GLU A 170 3.18 15.73 16.55
N GLU A 171 2.61 16.20 17.66
CA GLU A 171 1.24 16.74 17.80
C GLU A 171 1.10 18.06 17.02
N HIS A 172 0.84 18.01 15.71
CA HIS A 172 0.54 19.23 14.95
C HIS A 172 -0.74 19.17 14.12
N SER A 173 -1.58 20.14 14.47
CA SER A 173 -2.79 20.64 13.81
C SER A 173 -3.96 19.67 13.66
N GLU A 174 -5.01 19.92 14.45
CA GLU A 174 -6.35 19.33 14.33
C GLU A 174 -6.86 19.27 12.88
N LYS A 175 -6.40 20.19 12.01
CA LYS A 175 -6.76 20.22 10.59
C LYS A 175 -6.42 18.92 9.84
N TYR A 176 -5.43 18.16 10.28
CA TYR A 176 -5.00 16.90 9.64
C TYR A 176 -5.48 15.64 10.37
N LEU A 177 -6.32 15.79 11.38
CA LEU A 177 -6.75 14.69 12.24
C LEU A 177 -8.27 14.49 12.14
N GLU A 178 -8.69 13.23 12.15
CA GLU A 178 -10.08 12.81 12.31
C GLU A 178 -10.21 12.03 13.61
N HIS A 179 -11.29 12.29 14.36
CA HIS A 179 -11.58 11.53 15.57
C HIS A 179 -12.27 10.20 15.22
N GLY A 180 -11.68 9.08 15.63
CA GLY A 180 -12.20 7.74 15.31
C GLY A 180 -13.38 7.28 16.17
N ASP A 181 -13.50 7.82 17.39
CA ASP A 181 -14.60 7.52 18.32
C ASP A 181 -15.75 8.52 18.18
N LYS A 182 -17.01 8.02 18.19
CA LYS A 182 -18.23 8.86 18.10
C LYS A 182 -18.62 9.58 19.40
N LYS A 183 -17.82 9.48 20.47
CA LYS A 183 -18.13 10.13 21.76
C LYS A 183 -17.41 11.49 21.86
N GLY A 184 -18.16 12.50 22.31
CA GLY A 184 -17.89 13.93 22.16
C GLY A 184 -16.54 14.46 22.67
N LEU A 185 -16.15 15.58 22.08
CA LEU A 185 -14.79 16.12 21.92
C LEU A 185 -14.32 17.05 23.05
N GLU A 186 -14.97 17.11 24.21
CA GLU A 186 -14.73 18.19 25.17
C GLU A 186 -13.55 17.99 26.13
N HIS A 187 -12.77 16.90 26.04
CA HIS A 187 -11.75 16.60 27.07
C HIS A 187 -10.37 16.08 26.62
N CYS A 188 -10.05 16.10 25.32
CA CYS A 188 -8.82 15.49 24.83
C CYS A 188 -7.57 16.39 25.01
N ARG A 189 -7.02 16.46 26.24
CA ARG A 189 -5.68 17.01 26.55
C ARG A 189 -4.60 15.94 26.80
N LYS A 190 -4.85 14.67 26.46
CA LYS A 190 -3.90 13.56 26.68
C LYS A 190 -3.26 13.12 25.37
N LYS A 191 -1.99 12.68 25.43
CA LYS A 191 -1.19 12.15 24.30
C LYS A 191 -1.99 11.18 23.44
N VAL A 192 -2.60 11.69 22.38
CA VAL A 192 -3.43 10.89 21.47
C VAL A 192 -2.49 10.22 20.48
N ALA A 193 -2.51 8.90 20.43
CA ALA A 193 -1.74 8.17 19.43
C ALA A 193 -2.59 8.06 18.17
N LEU A 194 -2.00 8.38 17.01
CA LEU A 194 -2.55 8.06 15.70
C LEU A 194 -2.32 6.56 15.39
N PRO A 195 -3.33 5.67 15.47
CA PRO A 195 -3.19 4.31 14.95
C PRO A 195 -3.07 4.27 13.44
N TRP A 196 -3.61 5.27 12.73
CA TRP A 196 -3.59 5.34 11.26
C TRP A 196 -2.82 6.55 10.75
N PRO A 197 -2.01 6.39 9.69
CA PRO A 197 -1.22 7.48 9.13
C PRO A 197 -2.06 8.46 8.31
N LEU A 198 -1.48 9.62 8.04
CA LEU A 198 -1.93 10.50 6.95
C LEU A 198 -1.65 9.81 5.62
N LEU A 199 -2.59 9.88 4.68
CA LEU A 199 -2.33 9.50 3.29
C LEU A 199 -2.11 10.76 2.45
N LYS A 200 -0.94 10.84 1.81
CA LYS A 200 -0.56 11.97 0.95
C LYS A 200 -0.22 11.55 -0.47
N SER A 201 -0.57 12.39 -1.42
CA SER A 201 -0.12 12.34 -2.81
C SER A 201 0.73 13.57 -3.06
N GLY A 202 2.07 13.42 -3.01
CA GLY A 202 2.97 14.58 -2.89
C GLY A 202 2.67 15.37 -1.62
N GLU A 203 2.41 16.67 -1.74
CA GLU A 203 2.02 17.54 -0.62
C GLU A 203 0.52 17.50 -0.29
N GLN A 204 -0.31 16.93 -1.18
CA GLN A 204 -1.75 16.91 -1.01
C GLN A 204 -2.17 15.83 -0.01
N VAL A 205 -2.93 16.20 1.02
CA VAL A 205 -3.56 15.25 1.94
C VAL A 205 -4.82 14.65 1.30
N ILE A 206 -4.81 13.34 1.12
CA ILE A 206 -5.93 12.55 0.56
C ILE A 206 -6.83 11.97 1.66
N ARG A 207 -6.21 11.52 2.77
CA ARG A 207 -6.91 11.11 3.98
C ARG A 207 -6.16 11.63 5.21
N LYS A 208 -6.94 12.11 6.17
CA LYS A 208 -6.47 12.54 7.48
C LYS A 208 -6.06 11.33 8.31
N GLY A 209 -5.14 11.56 9.26
CA GLY A 209 -4.79 10.57 10.26
C GLY A 209 -5.96 10.38 11.21
N VAL A 210 -6.17 9.16 11.71
CA VAL A 210 -7.23 8.89 12.69
C VAL A 210 -6.63 8.74 14.06
N ILE A 211 -7.12 9.54 14.99
CA ILE A 211 -6.77 9.48 16.41
C ILE A 211 -7.83 8.73 17.22
N TYR A 212 -7.39 7.99 18.24
CA TYR A 212 -8.28 7.33 19.21
C TYR A 212 -7.80 7.58 20.63
N ASP A 213 -8.74 7.69 21.55
CA ASP A 213 -8.45 7.85 22.97
C ASP A 213 -7.82 6.58 23.55
N LYS A 214 -6.77 6.78 24.35
CA LYS A 214 -6.34 5.75 25.30
C LYS A 214 -7.34 5.78 26.47
N LYS A 215 -8.31 4.86 26.48
CA LYS A 215 -8.93 4.47 27.75
C LYS A 215 -7.89 3.86 28.69
#